data_AF-A0A2V9K787-F1
#
_entry.id   AF-A0A2V9K787-F1
#
_cell.length_a   1.000
_cell.length_b   1.000
_cell.length_c   1.000
_cell.angle_alpha   90.00
_cell.angle_beta   90.00
_cell.angle_gamma   90.00
#
_symmetry.space_group_name_H-M   'P 1'
#
loop_
_entity.id
_entity.type
_entity.pdbx_description
1 polymer ?
#
loop_
_entity_poly.entity_id
_entity_poly.type
_entity_poly.pdbx_seq_one_letter_code
_entity_poly.pdbx_strand_id
1 'polypeptide(L)'
;MQDSGFIGLGTMGRPMAANLLTAGYREVSRKSQIVITMLPDTQDVEQVLFGSAGVAQGLTAGKTVVDKSSISPFATRDVIV
;
A
#
# COMPACT_ATOMS: atom_id res chain seq x y z
N MET A 1 -15.27 0.91 15.24
CA MET A 1 -13.88 1.36 15.10
C MET A 1 -13.30 0.55 13.95
N GLN A 2 -13.01 1.17 12.79
CA GLN A 2 -12.51 0.45 11.61
C GLN A 2 -10.98 0.45 11.66
N ASP A 3 -10.36 -0.73 11.56
CA ASP A 3 -8.90 -0.88 11.60
C ASP A 3 -8.31 -0.35 10.28
N SER A 4 -7.60 0.78 10.33
CA SER A 4 -6.93 1.39 9.18
C SER A 4 -5.43 1.08 9.19
N GLY A 5 -4.88 0.81 8.01
CA GLY A 5 -3.46 0.56 7.76
C GLY A 5 -2.91 1.57 6.78
N PHE A 6 -1.68 2.01 6.99
CA PHE A 6 -1.01 2.99 6.13
C PHE A 6 0.27 2.35 5.59
N ILE A 7 0.55 2.44 4.29
CA ILE A 7 1.74 1.88 3.64
C ILE A 7 2.35 2.89 2.68
N GLY A 8 3.39 3.58 3.12
CA GLY A 8 4.06 4.60 2.31
C GLY A 8 3.84 5.95 2.95
N LEU A 9 4.95 6.52 3.39
CA LEU A 9 5.02 7.88 3.88
C LEU A 9 6.34 8.40 3.36
N GLY A 10 6.33 9.57 2.72
CA GLY A 10 7.54 10.25 2.28
C GLY A 10 8.49 10.60 3.44
N THR A 11 9.26 11.68 3.33
CA THR A 11 10.23 12.10 4.36
C THR A 11 9.69 12.13 5.80
N MET A 12 8.38 12.33 6.00
CA MET A 12 7.73 12.35 7.32
C MET A 12 7.19 11.01 7.85
N GLY A 13 7.31 9.89 7.13
CA GLY A 13 6.90 8.60 7.72
C GLY A 13 7.73 7.39 7.32
N ARG A 14 8.98 7.63 6.95
CA ARG A 14 10.08 6.69 7.14
C ARG A 14 10.00 5.84 8.43
N PRO A 15 9.69 6.38 9.64
CA PRO A 15 9.55 5.55 10.83
C PRO A 15 8.36 4.57 10.80
N MET A 16 7.25 4.89 10.15
CA MET A 16 6.13 3.95 9.98
C MET A 16 6.44 2.95 8.85
N ALA A 17 7.04 3.41 7.74
CA ALA A 17 7.47 2.56 6.63
C ALA A 17 8.51 1.52 7.07
N ALA A 18 9.41 1.86 8.00
CA ALA A 18 10.37 0.91 8.58
C ALA A 18 9.67 -0.25 9.32
N ASN A 19 8.62 0.04 10.10
CA ASN A 19 7.84 -1.00 10.78
C ASN A 19 7.10 -1.91 9.78
N LEU A 20 6.63 -1.36 8.67
CA LEU A 20 5.92 -2.11 7.61
C LEU A 20 6.86 -2.96 6.76
N LEU A 21 8.08 -2.46 6.48
CA LEU A 21 9.16 -3.25 5.86
C LEU A 21 9.56 -4.44 6.71
N THR A 22 9.50 -4.29 8.04
CA THR A 22 9.84 -5.35 9.00
C THR A 22 8.71 -6.38 9.13
N ALA A 23 7.45 -5.96 9.02
CA ALA A 23 6.26 -6.83 9.12
C ALA A 23 5.81 -7.44 7.77
N GLY A 24 6.17 -6.84 6.64
CA GLY A 24 5.75 -7.19 5.29
C GLY A 24 4.42 -6.56 4.86
N TYR A 25 4.35 -6.01 3.64
CA TYR A 25 3.17 -5.28 3.12
C TYR A 25 1.89 -6.13 3.14
N ARG A 26 2.02 -7.43 2.83
CA ARG A 26 0.94 -8.41 2.94
C ARG A 26 0.30 -8.44 4.33
N GLU A 27 1.06 -8.46 5.42
CA GLU A 27 0.45 -8.59 6.75
C GLU A 27 -0.27 -7.33 7.21
N VAL A 28 0.14 -6.17 6.70
CA VAL A 28 -0.58 -4.92 6.91
C VAL A 28 -1.96 -5.00 6.26
N SER A 29 -2.02 -5.44 5.00
CA SER A 29 -3.29 -5.59 4.28
C SER A 29 -4.23 -6.62 4.92
N ARG A 30 -3.69 -7.69 5.52
CA ARG A 30 -4.50 -8.68 6.26
C ARG A 30 -5.18 -8.09 7.48
N LYS A 31 -4.46 -7.28 8.24
CA LYS A 31 -4.94 -6.70 9.51
C LYS A 31 -5.76 -5.42 9.34
N SER A 32 -5.71 -4.79 8.17
CA SER A 32 -6.37 -3.50 7.93
C SER A 32 -7.55 -3.63 6.96
N GLN A 33 -8.65 -2.95 7.25
CA GLN A 33 -9.81 -2.85 6.35
C GLN A 33 -9.56 -1.83 5.24
N ILE A 34 -8.83 -0.76 5.55
CA ILE A 34 -8.45 0.28 4.60
C ILE A 34 -6.92 0.34 4.57
N VAL A 35 -6.33 0.27 3.38
CA VAL A 35 -4.89 0.43 3.14
C VAL A 35 -4.68 1.69 2.33
N ILE A 36 -3.89 2.63 2.84
CA ILE A 36 -3.57 3.88 2.12
C ILE A 36 -2.11 3.86 1.72
N THR A 37 -1.80 4.10 0.44
CA THR A 37 -0.42 4.19 -0.08
C THR A 37 -0.01 5.61 -0.48
N MET A 38 1.25 5.95 -0.22
CA MET A 38 1.88 7.21 -0.64
C MET A 38 3.37 6.99 -0.89
N LEU A 39 3.70 6.70 -2.14
CA LEU A 39 5.01 6.21 -2.54
C LEU A 39 5.74 7.20 -3.47
N PRO A 40 7.09 7.13 -3.54
CA PRO A 40 7.91 8.07 -4.31
C PRO A 40 7.67 8.04 -5.82
N ASP A 41 7.55 6.84 -6.42
CA ASP A 41 7.38 6.68 -7.86
C ASP A 41 6.52 5.45 -8.24
N THR A 42 6.34 5.26 -9.55
CA THR A 42 5.52 4.16 -10.11
C THR A 42 6.08 2.77 -9.79
N GLN A 43 7.41 2.61 -9.80
CA GLN A 43 8.03 1.31 -9.56
C GLN A 43 7.83 0.88 -8.10
N ASP A 44 7.90 1.85 -7.17
CA ASP A 44 7.55 1.61 -5.77
C ASP A 44 6.09 1.16 -5.62
N VAL A 45 5.16 1.81 -6.34
CA VAL A 45 3.72 1.45 -6.32
C VAL A 45 3.52 0.03 -6.82
N GLU A 46 4.10 -0.33 -7.96
CA GLU A 46 3.98 -1.68 -8.51
C GLU A 46 4.55 -2.73 -7.55
N GLN A 47 5.72 -2.47 -6.95
CA GLN A 47 6.34 -3.39 -6.02
C GLN A 47 5.50 -3.57 -4.74
N VAL A 48 5.02 -2.47 -4.16
CA VAL A 48 4.26 -2.50 -2.89
C VAL A 48 2.88 -3.08 -3.09
N LEU A 49 2.19 -2.77 -4.19
CA LEU A 49 0.83 -3.26 -4.42
C LEU A 49 0.82 -4.68 -4.98
N PHE A 50 1.67 -4.97 -5.97
CA PHE A 50 1.57 -6.18 -6.78
C PHE A 50 2.76 -7.13 -6.66
N GLY A 51 3.87 -6.72 -6.04
CA GLY A 51 5.02 -7.59 -5.80
C GLY A 51 4.66 -8.86 -5.00
N SER A 52 5.53 -9.87 -4.97
CA SER A 52 5.24 -11.18 -4.38
C SER A 52 4.78 -11.16 -2.90
N ALA A 53 5.21 -10.14 -2.16
CA ALA A 53 4.83 -9.86 -0.77
C ALA A 53 4.00 -8.57 -0.61
N GLY A 54 3.39 -8.08 -1.70
CA GLY A 54 2.64 -6.84 -1.77
C GLY A 54 1.29 -6.86 -1.05
N VAL A 55 0.60 -5.73 -1.14
CA VAL A 55 -0.72 -5.49 -0.55
C VAL A 55 -1.77 -6.43 -1.15
N ALA A 56 -1.78 -6.61 -2.48
CA ALA A 56 -2.78 -7.41 -3.17
C ALA A 56 -2.88 -8.85 -2.62
N GLN A 57 -1.77 -9.41 -2.13
CA GLN A 57 -1.69 -10.78 -1.65
C GLN A 57 -2.30 -10.99 -0.26
N GLY A 58 -2.64 -9.93 0.46
CA GLY A 58 -3.36 -10.00 1.73
C GLY A 58 -4.75 -9.36 1.68
N LEU A 59 -5.18 -8.88 0.51
CA LEU A 59 -6.54 -8.38 0.31
C LEU A 59 -7.55 -9.53 0.34
N THR A 60 -8.71 -9.23 0.91
CA THR A 60 -9.90 -10.07 0.93
C THR A 60 -11.10 -9.19 0.58
N ALA A 61 -12.23 -9.80 0.21
CA ALA A 61 -13.44 -9.05 -0.12
C ALA A 61 -13.80 -8.02 0.96
N GLY A 62 -14.20 -6.82 0.54
CA GLY A 62 -14.62 -5.73 1.42
C GLY A 62 -13.50 -4.82 1.93
N LYS A 63 -12.23 -5.12 1.65
CA LYS A 63 -11.12 -4.21 1.96
C LYS A 63 -10.99 -3.13 0.88
N THR A 64 -10.53 -1.95 1.27
CA THR A 64 -10.30 -0.81 0.37
C THR A 64 -8.82 -0.47 0.29
N VAL A 65 -8.31 -0.24 -0.92
CA VAL A 65 -6.98 0.35 -1.13
C VAL A 65 -7.15 1.76 -1.68
N VAL A 66 -6.37 2.71 -1.14
CA VAL A 66 -6.36 4.10 -1.58
C VAL A 66 -4.92 4.46 -1.91
N ASP A 67 -4.59 4.54 -3.21
CA ASP A 67 -3.30 5.08 -3.63
C ASP A 67 -3.35 6.60 -3.77
N LYS A 68 -2.46 7.28 -3.05
CA LYS A 68 -2.29 8.73 -3.06
C LYS A 68 -0.93 9.13 -3.67
N SER A 69 -0.21 8.20 -4.27
CA SER A 69 1.08 8.47 -4.90
C SER A 69 0.91 9.41 -6.10
N SER A 70 1.90 10.25 -6.36
CA SER A 70 1.90 11.16 -7.51
C SER A 70 2.52 10.46 -8.72
N ILE A 71 1.76 9.54 -9.34
CA ILE A 71 2.20 8.71 -10.47
C ILE A 71 1.47 9.07 -11.78
N SER A 72 1.94 8.51 -12.88
CA SER A 72 1.32 8.68 -14.20
C SER A 72 -0.14 8.18 -14.19
N PRO A 73 -1.08 8.90 -14.85
CA PRO A 73 -2.48 8.47 -14.94
C PRO A 73 -2.66 7.15 -15.69
N PHE A 74 -1.67 6.70 -16.48
CA PHE A 74 -1.68 5.38 -17.09
C PHE A 74 -1.41 4.30 -16.05
N ALA A 75 -0.40 4.47 -15.20
CA ALA A 75 -0.08 3.53 -14.12
C ALA A 75 -1.20 3.44 -13.08
N THR A 76 -1.89 4.54 -12.79
CA THR A 76 -3.04 4.54 -11.86
C THR A 76 -4.20 3.66 -12.35
N ARG A 77 -4.40 3.52 -13.67
CA ARG A 77 -5.50 2.69 -14.21
C ARG A 77 -5.28 1.20 -13.93
N ASP A 78 -4.02 0.77 -13.93
CA ASP A 78 -3.65 -0.61 -13.63
C ASP A 78 -3.75 -0.92 -12.12
N VAL A 79 -3.91 0.13 -11.28
CA VAL A 79 -4.07 0.04 -9.83
C VAL A 79 -5.55 -0.15 -9.39
N ILE A 80 -6.52 0.08 -10.28
CA ILE A 80 -7.95 -0.03 -9.94
C ILE A 80 -8.35 -1.50 -9.83
N VAL A 81 -8.47 -2.00 -8.59
CA VAL A 81 -9.05 -3.30 -8.22
C VAL A 81 -10.08 -3.14 -7.11
#